data_AF-A0A2M8L8K9-F1
#
_entry.id   AF-A0A2M8L8K9-F1
#
_cell.length_a   1.000
_cell.length_b   1.000
_cell.length_c   1.000
_cell.angle_alpha   90.00
_cell.angle_beta   90.00
_cell.angle_gamma   90.00
#
_symmetry.space_group_name_H-M   'P 1'
#
loop_
_entity.id
_entity.type
_entity.pdbx_description
1 polymer ?
#
loop_
_entity_poly.entity_id
_entity_poly.type
_entity_poly.pdbx_seq_one_letter_code
_entity_poly.pdbx_strand_id
1 'polypeptide(L)'
;MKKDFLHTKIKTLEIIASQKNLLKKIREALSLIKKTDIKEYDRLFSRLNTIFITNKNGYANEFFMPEKIWFANKSVILKNDINWLASLIVHESFHATQFKNGKYTIPLNKLEKPALKLQAEFLEKLEGKKSKKDIDRVSKEKYWNKMSKDKNSFAYFRNLLNLYENRKLDLKSKK
;
A
#
# COMPACT_ATOMS: atom_id res chain seq x y z
N MET A 1 10.50 19.49 -14.73
CA MET A 1 9.02 19.49 -14.64
C MET A 1 8.60 19.25 -13.20
N LYS A 2 7.92 20.22 -12.56
CA LYS A 2 7.23 19.99 -11.28
C LYS A 2 6.10 18.97 -11.52
N LYS A 3 6.00 17.94 -10.67
CA LYS A 3 4.92 16.95 -10.73
C LYS A 3 3.89 17.33 -9.69
N ASP A 4 2.72 17.72 -10.14
CA ASP A 4 1.61 18.05 -9.27
C ASP A 4 1.01 16.78 -8.66
N PHE A 5 1.04 16.70 -7.34
CA PHE A 5 0.31 15.68 -6.60
C PHE A 5 -0.78 16.32 -5.73
N LEU A 6 -1.90 15.61 -5.62
CA LEU A 6 -2.95 15.92 -4.67
C LEU A 6 -2.65 15.18 -3.38
N HIS A 7 -2.97 15.78 -2.24
CA HIS A 7 -2.87 15.10 -0.96
C HIS A 7 -4.09 15.29 -0.08
N THR A 8 -4.25 14.37 0.87
CA THR A 8 -5.21 14.45 1.96
C THR A 8 -4.63 13.77 3.18
N LYS A 9 -5.04 14.23 4.37
CA LYS A 9 -4.67 13.60 5.64
C LYS A 9 -5.89 12.95 6.30
N ILE A 10 -5.69 11.77 6.89
CA ILE A 10 -6.69 11.07 7.70
C ILE A 10 -5.99 10.66 8.99
N LYS A 11 -6.39 11.26 10.12
CA LYS A 11 -5.63 11.18 11.38
C LYS A 11 -4.14 11.53 11.13
N THR A 12 -3.22 10.61 11.36
CA THR A 12 -1.78 10.78 11.11
C THR A 12 -1.33 10.35 9.71
N LEU A 13 -2.17 9.64 8.95
CA LEU A 13 -1.83 9.10 7.64
C LEU A 13 -1.97 10.17 6.55
N GLU A 14 -0.91 10.41 5.81
CA GLU A 14 -0.93 11.20 4.57
C GLU A 14 -1.20 10.30 3.36
N ILE A 15 -2.06 10.73 2.45
CA ILE A 15 -2.35 10.03 1.19
C ILE A 15 -2.08 11.00 0.05
N ILE A 16 -1.11 10.66 -0.79
CA ILE A 16 -0.66 11.45 -1.93
C ILE A 16 -1.00 10.70 -3.20
N ALA A 17 -1.61 11.36 -4.18
CA ALA A 17 -1.94 10.74 -5.46
C ALA A 17 -1.97 11.73 -6.61
N SER A 18 -1.74 11.24 -7.84
CA SER A 18 -1.82 12.08 -9.04
C SER A 18 -3.25 12.44 -9.47
N GLN A 19 -4.28 11.78 -8.92
CA GLN A 19 -5.67 11.92 -9.38
C GLN A 19 -6.67 11.82 -8.22
N LYS A 20 -7.80 12.54 -8.32
CA LYS A 20 -8.84 12.59 -7.27
C LYS A 20 -9.53 11.24 -7.03
N ASN A 21 -9.75 10.46 -8.09
CA ASN A 21 -10.36 9.13 -8.01
C ASN A 21 -9.50 8.14 -7.20
N LEU A 22 -8.17 8.24 -7.28
CA LEU A 22 -7.24 7.43 -6.49
C LEU A 22 -7.40 7.72 -4.99
N LEU A 23 -7.45 9.01 -4.62
CA LEU A 23 -7.71 9.43 -3.23
C LEU A 23 -9.06 8.91 -2.72
N LYS A 24 -10.11 9.01 -3.55
CA LYS A 24 -11.44 8.49 -3.21
C LYS A 24 -11.40 6.98 -2.96
N LYS A 25 -10.71 6.23 -3.83
CA LYS A 25 -10.60 4.77 -3.73
C LYS A 25 -9.85 4.31 -2.48
N ILE A 26 -8.77 5.00 -2.09
CA ILE A 26 -8.09 4.73 -0.82
C ILE A 26 -8.99 5.05 0.38
N ARG A 27 -9.72 6.17 0.35
CA ARG A 27 -10.67 6.52 1.43
C ARG A 27 -11.74 5.45 1.61
N GLU A 28 -12.28 4.92 0.51
CA GLU A 28 -13.26 3.82 0.53
C GLU A 28 -12.65 2.56 1.14
N ALA A 29 -11.43 2.18 0.73
CA ALA A 29 -10.71 1.05 1.31
C ALA A 29 -10.44 1.23 2.81
N LEU A 30 -9.99 2.41 3.25
CA LEU A 30 -9.78 2.71 4.68
C LEU A 30 -11.09 2.68 5.48
N SER A 31 -12.20 3.16 4.89
CA SER A 31 -13.53 3.08 5.49
C SER A 31 -13.97 1.63 5.66
N LEU A 32 -13.67 0.78 4.67
CA LEU A 32 -13.95 -0.65 4.75
C LEU A 32 -13.13 -1.32 5.87
N ILE A 33 -11.82 -1.04 5.98
CA ILE A 33 -10.99 -1.55 7.10
C ILE A 33 -11.59 -1.14 8.45
N LYS A 34 -12.00 0.12 8.60
CA LYS A 34 -12.63 0.61 9.84
C LYS A 34 -13.89 -0.18 10.21
N LYS A 35 -14.74 -0.48 9.23
CA LYS A 35 -16.00 -1.23 9.44
C LYS A 35 -15.74 -2.69 9.78
N THR A 36 -14.73 -3.30 9.18
CA THR A 36 -14.45 -4.74 9.29
C THR A 36 -13.60 -5.08 10.51
N ASP A 37 -12.57 -4.29 10.78
CA ASP A 37 -11.66 -4.50 11.90
C ASP A 37 -11.14 -3.16 12.43
N ILE A 38 -11.86 -2.61 13.42
CA ILE A 38 -11.51 -1.34 14.03
C ILE A 38 -10.12 -1.36 14.69
N LYS A 39 -9.69 -2.50 15.23
CA LYS A 39 -8.37 -2.64 15.87
C LYS A 39 -7.26 -2.54 14.83
N GLU A 40 -7.44 -3.18 13.68
CA GLU A 40 -6.49 -3.09 12.57
C GLU A 40 -6.48 -1.69 11.95
N TYR A 41 -7.65 -1.07 11.80
CA TYR A 41 -7.76 0.33 11.37
C TYR A 41 -6.97 1.27 12.27
N ASP A 42 -7.08 1.15 13.60
CA ASP A 42 -6.34 2.02 14.51
C ASP A 42 -4.83 1.75 14.51
N ARG A 43 -4.41 0.48 14.36
CA ARG A 43 -2.99 0.11 14.25
C ARG A 43 -2.34 0.66 13.00
N LEU A 44 -3.07 0.76 11.88
CA LEU A 44 -2.57 1.28 10.61
C LEU A 44 -1.85 2.63 10.78
N PHE A 45 -2.43 3.55 11.55
CA PHE A 45 -1.89 4.89 11.79
C PHE A 45 -0.56 4.93 12.55
N SER A 46 -0.22 3.85 13.26
CA SER A 46 1.09 3.68 13.92
C SER A 46 2.14 2.99 13.02
N ARG A 47 1.65 2.28 11.99
CA ARG A 47 2.42 1.44 11.07
C ARG A 47 2.76 2.15 9.76
N LEU A 48 1.91 3.07 9.32
CA LEU A 48 1.99 3.69 8.01
C LEU A 48 1.84 5.21 8.15
N ASN A 49 2.84 5.95 7.67
CA ASN A 49 2.85 7.41 7.67
C ASN A 49 2.25 7.96 6.38
N THR A 50 2.60 7.35 5.23
CA THR A 50 2.23 7.87 3.92
C THR A 50 1.84 6.75 2.95
N ILE A 51 0.74 6.94 2.21
CA ILE A 51 0.42 6.19 1.00
C ILE A 51 0.71 7.09 -0.20
N PHE A 52 1.71 6.74 -1.00
CA PHE A 52 2.12 7.51 -2.16
C PHE A 52 1.76 6.78 -3.46
N ILE A 53 0.75 7.29 -4.16
CA ILE A 53 0.28 6.73 -5.43
C ILE A 53 0.86 7.51 -6.59
N THR A 54 1.69 6.84 -7.37
CA THR A 54 2.37 7.47 -8.50
C THR A 54 1.48 7.58 -9.73
N ASN A 55 1.86 8.43 -10.68
CA ASN A 55 1.17 8.54 -11.97
C ASN A 55 1.49 7.41 -12.97
N LYS A 56 2.39 6.48 -12.64
CA LYS A 56 2.83 5.39 -13.52
C LYS A 56 1.85 4.23 -13.54
N ASN A 57 1.73 3.61 -14.72
CA ASN A 57 1.13 2.29 -14.88
C ASN A 57 2.22 1.22 -14.69
N GLY A 58 1.88 0.14 -14.00
CA GLY A 58 2.73 -1.00 -13.71
C GLY A 58 2.10 -1.94 -12.68
N TYR A 59 2.89 -2.90 -12.19
CA TYR A 59 2.45 -3.83 -11.14
C TYR A 59 3.21 -3.62 -9.84
N ALA A 60 4.25 -2.78 -9.85
CA ALA A 60 5.02 -2.46 -8.67
C ALA A 60 4.21 -1.72 -7.60
N ASN A 61 4.42 -2.18 -6.37
CA ASN A 61 4.19 -1.44 -5.15
C ASN A 61 5.30 -1.85 -4.17
N GLU A 62 5.66 -0.99 -3.23
CA GLU A 62 6.79 -1.20 -2.33
C GLU A 62 6.60 -0.44 -1.02
N PHE A 63 6.94 -1.08 0.09
CA PHE A 63 6.98 -0.47 1.39
C PHE A 63 8.40 -0.03 1.76
N PHE A 64 8.54 1.22 2.18
CA PHE A 64 9.81 1.85 2.54
C PHE A 64 9.93 2.04 4.05
N MET A 65 11.04 1.57 4.59
CA MET A 65 11.46 1.74 5.99
C MET A 65 12.82 2.42 6.04
N PRO A 66 13.10 3.25 7.07
CA PRO A 66 12.27 3.50 8.26
C PRO A 66 11.11 4.50 8.08
N GLU A 67 10.92 5.06 6.89
CA GLU A 67 10.00 6.19 6.65
C GLU A 67 8.51 5.82 6.81
N LYS A 68 8.19 4.51 6.75
CA LYS A 68 6.83 3.95 6.78
C LYS A 68 5.97 4.50 5.65
N ILE A 69 6.51 4.45 4.42
CA ILE A 69 5.84 4.95 3.22
C ILE A 69 5.53 3.77 2.31
N TRP A 70 4.27 3.65 1.92
CA TRP A 70 3.86 2.69 0.90
C TRP A 70 3.73 3.38 -0.46
N PHE A 71 4.58 3.01 -1.41
CA PHE A 71 4.49 3.46 -2.80
C PHE A 71 3.72 2.45 -3.64
N ALA A 72 2.80 2.95 -4.46
CA ALA A 72 2.08 2.11 -5.42
C ALA A 72 1.93 2.82 -6.77
N ASN A 73 2.02 2.06 -7.87
CA ASN A 73 1.62 2.54 -9.18
C ASN A 73 0.10 2.74 -9.23
N LYS A 74 -0.40 3.79 -9.93
CA LYS A 74 -1.86 4.04 -10.02
C LYS A 74 -2.65 2.84 -10.51
N SER A 75 -2.09 2.02 -11.40
CA SER A 75 -2.78 0.83 -11.92
C SER A 75 -2.97 -0.26 -10.87
N VAL A 76 -2.11 -0.35 -9.85
CA VAL A 76 -2.32 -1.26 -8.71
C VAL A 76 -3.58 -0.83 -7.94
N ILE A 77 -3.81 0.47 -7.81
CA ILE A 77 -4.98 1.01 -7.12
C ILE A 77 -6.23 0.88 -8.00
N LEU A 78 -6.14 1.18 -9.30
CA LEU A 78 -7.30 1.21 -10.19
C LEU A 78 -7.82 -0.19 -10.52
N LYS A 79 -6.95 -1.15 -10.79
CA LYS A 79 -7.33 -2.49 -11.29
C LYS A 79 -7.96 -3.40 -10.24
N ASN A 80 -7.66 -3.18 -8.97
CA ASN A 80 -8.17 -4.01 -7.88
C ASN A 80 -9.45 -3.42 -7.31
N ASP A 81 -10.39 -4.26 -6.87
CA ASP A 81 -11.59 -3.82 -6.17
C ASP A 81 -11.27 -3.29 -4.76
N ILE A 82 -12.28 -2.76 -4.07
CA ILE A 82 -12.13 -2.14 -2.75
C ILE A 82 -11.76 -3.18 -1.67
N ASN A 83 -12.28 -4.41 -1.75
CA ASN A 83 -12.00 -5.46 -0.77
C ASN A 83 -10.52 -5.85 -0.84
N TRP A 84 -10.04 -6.10 -2.06
CA TRP A 84 -8.66 -6.44 -2.29
C TRP A 84 -7.73 -5.29 -1.90
N LEU A 85 -8.06 -4.05 -2.28
CA LEU A 85 -7.27 -2.88 -1.91
C LEU A 85 -7.20 -2.66 -0.39
N ALA A 86 -8.32 -2.86 0.33
CA ALA A 86 -8.35 -2.81 1.78
C ALA A 86 -7.43 -3.88 2.38
N SER A 87 -7.48 -5.11 1.86
CA SER A 87 -6.60 -6.19 2.30
C SER A 87 -5.12 -5.90 2.02
N LEU A 88 -4.81 -5.28 0.88
CA LEU A 88 -3.44 -4.91 0.52
C LEU A 88 -2.90 -3.81 1.44
N ILE A 89 -3.71 -2.81 1.79
CA ILE A 89 -3.29 -1.77 2.74
C ILE A 89 -2.91 -2.40 4.10
N VAL A 90 -3.71 -3.37 4.58
CA VAL A 90 -3.41 -4.12 5.81
C VAL A 90 -2.09 -4.87 5.67
N HIS A 91 -1.89 -5.60 4.55
CA HIS A 91 -0.67 -6.31 4.22
C HIS A 91 0.56 -5.38 4.31
N GLU A 92 0.53 -4.29 3.54
CA GLU A 92 1.68 -3.39 3.38
C GLU A 92 2.02 -2.71 4.71
N SER A 93 1.00 -2.28 5.47
CA SER A 93 1.22 -1.71 6.80
C SER A 93 1.86 -2.71 7.79
N PHE A 94 1.66 -4.01 7.60
CA PHE A 94 2.23 -5.02 8.48
C PHE A 94 3.75 -5.15 8.35
N HIS A 95 4.32 -4.79 7.20
CA HIS A 95 5.78 -4.76 7.03
C HIS A 95 6.47 -3.83 8.04
N ALA A 96 5.83 -2.73 8.44
CA ALA A 96 6.35 -1.87 9.50
C ALA A 96 6.44 -2.58 10.86
N THR A 97 5.49 -3.48 11.16
CA THR A 97 5.53 -4.31 12.38
C THR A 97 6.68 -5.32 12.31
N GLN A 98 6.91 -5.91 11.14
CA GLN A 98 8.02 -6.84 10.92
C GLN A 98 9.38 -6.14 11.06
N PHE A 99 9.49 -4.90 10.56
CA PHE A 99 10.67 -4.07 10.74
C PHE A 99 10.95 -3.72 12.20
N LYS A 100 9.95 -3.23 12.94
CA LYS A 100 10.12 -2.90 14.36
C LYS A 100 10.63 -4.09 15.20
N ASN A 101 10.23 -5.29 14.84
CA ASN A 101 10.60 -6.52 15.55
C ASN A 101 11.95 -7.11 15.10
N GLY A 102 12.76 -6.38 14.32
CA GLY A 102 14.07 -6.84 13.86
C GLY A 102 14.01 -7.98 12.84
N LYS A 103 12.84 -8.27 12.26
CA LYS A 103 12.63 -9.38 11.32
C LYS A 103 12.88 -9.01 9.86
N TYR A 104 13.09 -7.72 9.56
CA TYR A 104 13.22 -7.20 8.19
C TYR A 104 14.55 -7.53 7.51
N THR A 105 15.50 -8.11 8.24
CA THR A 105 16.88 -8.31 7.76
C THR A 105 17.11 -9.57 6.93
N ILE A 106 16.14 -10.49 6.74
CA ILE A 106 16.46 -11.82 6.18
C ILE A 106 15.28 -12.44 5.41
N PRO A 107 15.54 -13.09 4.26
CA PRO A 107 15.14 -12.63 2.91
C PRO A 107 13.67 -12.16 2.80
N LEU A 108 13.41 -11.20 1.91
CA LEU A 108 12.08 -10.63 1.60
C LEU A 108 10.98 -11.70 1.49
N ASN A 109 11.26 -12.84 0.86
CA ASN A 109 10.28 -13.94 0.71
C ASN A 109 9.76 -14.50 2.05
N LYS A 110 10.53 -14.42 3.15
CA LYS A 110 10.07 -14.85 4.49
C LYS A 110 9.22 -13.77 5.18
N LEU A 111 9.30 -12.51 4.75
CA LEU A 111 8.45 -11.40 5.24
C LEU A 111 7.06 -11.43 4.61
N GLU A 112 6.98 -11.83 3.34
CA GLU A 112 5.71 -11.93 2.63
C GLU A 112 4.75 -12.92 3.27
N LYS A 113 5.23 -14.09 3.73
CA LYS A 113 4.35 -15.16 4.22
C LYS A 113 3.47 -14.72 5.42
N PRO A 114 4.00 -14.08 6.48
CA PRO A 114 3.16 -13.53 7.55
C PRO A 114 2.22 -12.41 7.10
N ALA A 115 2.66 -11.53 6.19
CA ALA A 115 1.82 -10.44 5.67
C ALA A 115 0.67 -10.99 4.82
N LEU A 116 0.93 -11.98 3.97
CA LEU A 116 -0.08 -12.74 3.23
C LEU A 116 -1.06 -13.46 4.15
N LYS A 117 -0.58 -14.02 5.27
CA LYS A 117 -1.46 -14.63 6.27
C LYS A 117 -2.40 -13.59 6.88
N LEU A 118 -1.90 -12.42 7.27
CA LEU A 118 -2.74 -11.35 7.80
C LEU A 118 -3.74 -10.83 6.76
N GLN A 119 -3.31 -10.67 5.51
CA GLN A 119 -4.18 -10.32 4.39
C GLN A 119 -5.30 -11.36 4.24
N ALA A 120 -4.97 -12.64 4.38
CA ALA A 120 -5.95 -13.73 4.31
C ALA A 120 -7.00 -13.67 5.40
N GLU A 121 -6.55 -13.51 6.65
CA GLU A 121 -7.41 -13.37 7.81
C GLU A 121 -8.33 -12.16 7.68
N PHE A 122 -7.84 -11.05 7.10
CA PHE A 122 -8.65 -9.86 6.86
C PHE A 122 -9.69 -10.09 5.75
N LEU A 123 -9.33 -10.74 4.64
CA LEU A 123 -10.28 -11.08 3.57
C LEU A 123 -11.36 -12.07 4.04
N GLU A 124 -11.01 -13.02 4.89
CA GLU A 124 -11.98 -13.92 5.53
C GLU A 124 -12.98 -13.16 6.42
N LYS A 125 -12.55 -12.09 7.11
CA LYS A 125 -13.49 -11.21 7.84
C LYS A 125 -14.42 -10.42 6.92
N LEU A 126 -13.98 -10.08 5.71
CA LEU A 126 -14.78 -9.33 4.73
C LEU A 126 -15.86 -10.17 4.04
N GLU A 127 -15.49 -11.36 3.56
CA GLU A 127 -16.30 -12.14 2.63
C GLU A 127 -16.71 -13.52 3.22
N GLY A 128 -16.32 -13.79 4.46
CA GLY A 128 -16.46 -15.10 5.10
C GLY A 128 -15.52 -16.15 4.49
N LYS A 129 -15.79 -17.44 4.76
CA LYS A 129 -14.96 -18.59 4.32
C LYS A 129 -14.82 -18.74 2.79
N LYS A 130 -15.54 -17.95 1.98
CA LYS A 130 -15.50 -18.00 0.50
C LYS A 130 -14.26 -17.32 -0.10
N SER A 131 -13.50 -16.52 0.67
CA SER A 131 -12.36 -15.73 0.19
C SER A 131 -11.06 -16.50 -0.08
N LYS A 132 -10.93 -17.77 0.37
CA LYS A 132 -9.71 -18.58 0.17
C LYS A 132 -9.25 -18.68 -1.30
N LYS A 133 -10.19 -18.57 -2.26
CA LYS A 133 -9.88 -18.68 -3.70
C LYS A 133 -9.13 -17.48 -4.28
N ASP A 134 -9.28 -16.28 -3.72
CA ASP A 134 -8.65 -15.08 -4.29
C ASP A 134 -7.18 -14.91 -3.89
N ILE A 135 -6.81 -15.40 -2.72
CA ILE A 135 -5.43 -15.34 -2.23
C ILE A 135 -4.54 -16.30 -3.01
N ASP A 136 -5.03 -17.50 -3.29
CA ASP A 136 -4.32 -18.46 -4.15
C ASP A 136 -4.19 -17.98 -5.60
N ARG A 137 -5.13 -17.14 -6.07
CA ARG A 137 -5.05 -16.52 -7.41
C ARG A 137 -3.97 -15.43 -7.47
N VAL A 138 -3.74 -14.72 -6.37
CA VAL A 138 -2.75 -13.63 -6.25
C VAL A 138 -1.36 -14.18 -5.89
N SER A 139 -1.30 -15.24 -5.06
CA SER A 139 -0.06 -15.95 -4.68
C SER A 139 0.50 -16.78 -5.83
N LYS A 140 -0.34 -17.20 -6.78
CA LYS A 140 0.09 -17.79 -8.06
C LYS A 140 0.98 -16.80 -8.80
N GLU A 141 2.29 -16.92 -8.57
CA GLU A 141 3.50 -16.49 -9.27
C GLU A 141 3.41 -15.34 -10.31
N LYS A 142 2.39 -15.27 -11.16
CA LYS A 142 2.24 -14.26 -12.22
C LYS A 142 2.21 -12.81 -11.73
N TYR A 143 1.58 -12.48 -10.59
CA TYR A 143 1.57 -11.09 -10.10
C TYR A 143 2.94 -10.70 -9.53
N TRP A 144 3.47 -11.50 -8.60
CA TRP A 144 4.78 -11.29 -8.00
C TRP A 144 5.91 -11.30 -9.03
N ASN A 145 5.85 -12.18 -10.03
CA ASN A 145 6.81 -12.21 -11.13
C ASN A 145 6.72 -10.97 -12.02
N LYS A 146 5.54 -10.38 -12.21
CA LYS A 146 5.39 -9.11 -12.92
C LYS A 146 5.90 -7.94 -12.09
N MET A 147 5.63 -7.95 -10.79
CA MET A 147 6.10 -6.95 -9.84
C MET A 147 7.63 -6.93 -9.77
N SER A 148 8.27 -8.08 -9.55
CA SER A 148 9.73 -8.21 -9.41
C SER A 148 10.51 -7.82 -10.68
N LYS A 149 9.86 -7.93 -11.85
CA LYS A 149 10.43 -7.53 -13.14
C LYS A 149 10.24 -6.02 -13.45
N ASP A 150 9.43 -5.29 -12.69
CA ASP A 150 9.12 -3.87 -12.91
C ASP A 150 10.20 -2.93 -12.33
N LYS A 151 11.46 -3.14 -12.73
CA LYS A 151 12.64 -2.39 -12.25
C LYS A 151 12.49 -0.87 -12.44
N ASN A 152 11.83 -0.45 -13.52
CA ASN A 152 11.59 0.96 -13.84
C ASN A 152 10.64 1.65 -12.86
N SER A 153 9.73 0.92 -12.23
CA SER A 153 8.85 1.46 -11.21
C SER A 153 9.57 1.59 -9.87
N PHE A 154 10.36 0.60 -9.47
CA PHE A 154 11.16 0.69 -8.24
C PHE A 154 12.19 1.82 -8.29
N ALA A 155 12.94 1.96 -9.39
CA ALA A 155 13.86 3.09 -9.56
C ALA A 155 13.13 4.45 -9.48
N TYR A 156 11.88 4.49 -9.97
CA TYR A 156 11.05 5.68 -9.88
C TYR A 156 10.56 5.97 -8.47
N PHE A 157 10.20 4.94 -7.70
CA PHE A 157 9.83 5.09 -6.29
C PHE A 157 11.00 5.65 -5.49
N ARG A 158 12.21 5.14 -5.69
CA ARG A 158 13.44 5.63 -5.02
C ARG A 158 13.71 7.11 -5.33
N ASN A 159 13.52 7.54 -6.58
CA ASN A 159 13.62 8.95 -6.95
C ASN A 159 12.53 9.80 -6.27
N LEU A 160 11.28 9.33 -6.30
CA LEU A 160 10.17 10.04 -5.63
C LEU A 160 10.35 10.14 -4.13
N LEU A 161 10.87 9.09 -3.47
CA LEU A 161 11.21 9.11 -2.05
C LEU A 161 12.22 10.21 -1.76
N ASN A 162 13.33 10.25 -2.52
CA ASN A 162 14.34 11.30 -2.37
C ASN A 162 13.75 12.71 -2.57
N LEU A 163 12.84 12.89 -3.54
CA LEU A 163 12.16 14.18 -3.72
C LEU A 163 11.20 14.51 -2.57
N TYR A 164 10.50 13.52 -2.02
CA TYR A 164 9.57 13.67 -0.91
C TYR A 164 10.31 14.06 0.38
N GLU A 165 11.37 13.34 0.74
CA GLU A 165 12.18 13.61 1.93
C GLU A 165 12.84 14.98 1.89
N ASN A 166 13.30 15.41 0.71
CA ASN A 166 13.90 16.72 0.51
C ASN A 166 12.88 17.86 0.29
N ARG A 167 11.58 17.62 0.46
CA ARG A 167 10.49 18.60 0.26
C ARG A 167 10.52 19.27 -1.12
N LYS A 168 10.94 18.53 -2.14
CA LYS A 168 11.04 18.98 -3.55
C LYS A 168 9.80 18.59 -4.37
N LEU A 169 8.78 18.02 -3.75
CA LEU A 169 7.49 17.72 -4.37
C LEU A 169 6.49 18.85 -4.15
N ASP A 170 5.75 19.20 -5.20
CA ASP A 170 4.66 20.18 -5.13
C ASP A 170 3.36 19.47 -4.75
N LEU A 171 2.96 19.65 -3.48
CA LEU A 171 1.79 18.99 -2.90
C LEU A 171 0.65 20.01 -2.79
N LYS A 172 -0.35 19.87 -3.66
CA LYS A 172 -1.54 20.74 -3.66
C LYS A 172 -2.53 20.27 -2.60
N SER A 173 -2.71 21.07 -1.56
CA SER A 173 -3.71 20.83 -0.51
C SER A 173 -5.12 20.97 -1.07
N LYS A 174 -6.00 20.01 -0.75
CA LYS A 174 -7.43 20.16 -1.01
C LYS A 174 -8.11 20.64 0.28
N LYS A 175 -8.68 21.85 0.26
CA LYS A 175 -9.68 22.29 1.24
C LYS A 175 -10.93 21.43 1.13
#